data_AF-A0A1W1E5E2-F1
#
_entry.id   AF-A0A1W1E5E2-F1
#
_cell.length_a   1.000
_cell.length_b   1.000
_cell.length_c   1.000
_cell.angle_alpha   90.00
_cell.angle_beta   90.00
_cell.angle_gamma   90.00
#
_symmetry.space_group_name_H-M   'P 1'
#
loop_
_entity.id
_entity.type
_entity.pdbx_description
1 polymer ?
#
loop_
_entity_poly.entity_id
_entity_poly.type
_entity_poly.pdbx_seq_one_letter_code
_entity_poly.pdbx_strand_id
1 'polypeptide(L)' 'MDAKFSDKFPNLTMVYIDCEQWQEVCAQHGVFSLPVVQGFFMGQKFIEEVRGFSLLALEQTIEQVFAKMKSLHCKGLE' A
#
# COMPACT_ATOMS: atom_id res chain seq x y z
N MET A 1 0.49 -22.87 -5.53
CA MET A 1 1.08 -21.93 -6.51
C MET A 1 0.68 -20.56 -6.01
N ASP A 2 1.67 -19.81 -5.53
CA ASP A 2 1.49 -18.59 -4.75
C ASP A 2 0.80 -17.53 -5.60
N ALA A 3 -0.41 -17.12 -5.20
CA ALA A 3 -1.12 -16.03 -5.88
C ALA A 3 -0.26 -14.77 -5.77
N LYS A 4 0.07 -14.14 -6.90
CA LYS A 4 0.83 -12.89 -6.87
C LYS A 4 -0.06 -11.79 -6.30
N PHE A 5 0.52 -10.81 -5.62
CA PHE A 5 -0.23 -9.63 -5.11
C PHE A 5 -1.10 -8.99 -6.21
N SER A 6 -0.61 -8.96 -7.45
CA SER A 6 -1.36 -8.48 -8.62
C SER A 6 -2.65 -9.25 -8.89
N ASP A 7 -2.63 -10.57 -8.71
CA ASP A 7 -3.79 -11.43 -8.96
C ASP A 7 -4.83 -11.27 -7.84
N LYS A 8 -4.35 -11.08 -6.60
CA LYS A 8 -5.19 -10.94 -5.41
C LYS A 8 -5.81 -9.55 -5.27
N PHE A 9 -5.10 -8.52 -5.72
CA PHE A 9 -5.51 -7.12 -5.65
C PHE A 9 -5.44 -6.47 -7.04
N PRO A 10 -6.32 -6.84 -7.98
CA PRO A 10 -6.27 -6.34 -9.36
C PRO A 10 -6.48 -4.82 -9.48
N ASN A 11 -7.11 -4.21 -8.47
CA ASN A 11 -7.33 -2.76 -8.40
C ASN A 11 -6.18 -2.01 -7.70
N LEU A 12 -5.13 -2.72 -7.27
CA LEU A 12 -3.95 -2.13 -6.64
C LEU A 12 -2.80 -2.12 -7.66
N THR A 13 -2.32 -0.93 -8.01
CA THR A 13 -1.14 -0.79 -8.86
C THR A 13 0.11 -0.86 -8.02
N MET A 14 1.01 -1.81 -8.32
CA MET A 14 2.33 -1.85 -7.70
C MET A 14 3.30 -0.97 -8.48
N VAL A 15 4.00 -0.09 -7.77
CA VAL A 15 5.04 0.78 -8.31
C VAL A 15 6.30 0.59 -7.49
N TYR A 16 7.44 0.46 -8.17
CA TYR A 16 8.75 0.47 -7.55
C TYR A 16 9.41 1.82 -7.79
N ILE A 17 9.93 2.42 -6.72
CA ILE A 17 10.64 3.70 -6.77
C ILE A 17 12.04 3.47 -6.22
N ASP A 18 13.04 3.78 -7.04
CA ASP A 18 14.44 3.78 -6.62
C ASP A 18 14.79 5.14 -5.99
N CYS A 19 14.89 5.17 -4.67
CA CYS A 19 15.21 6.40 -3.94
C CYS A 19 16.67 6.85 -4.12
N GLU A 20 17.57 6.05 -4.69
CA GLU A 20 18.90 6.52 -5.07
C GLU A 20 18.82 7.45 -6.29
N GLN A 21 17.92 7.15 -7.23
CA GLN A 21 17.68 7.97 -8.43
C GLN A 21 16.71 9.14 -8.18
N TRP A 22 15.70 8.93 -7.33
CA TRP A 22 14.60 9.88 -7.11
C TRP A 22 14.56 10.43 -5.68
N GLN A 23 15.73 10.85 -5.17
CA GLN A 23 15.91 11.28 -3.77
C GLN A 23 14.91 12.35 -3.32
N GLU A 24 14.72 13.40 -4.13
CA GLU A 24 13.82 14.51 -3.78
C GLU A 24 12.36 14.04 -3.66
N VAL A 25 11.90 13.20 -4.60
CA VAL A 25 10.55 12.62 -4.55
C VAL A 25 10.38 11.76 -3.30
N CYS A 26 11.35 10.90 -3.00
CA CYS A 26 11.31 10.07 -1.79
C CYS A 26 11.26 10.92 -0.51
N ALA A 27 12.06 11.99 -0.42
CA ALA A 27 12.05 12.90 0.72
C ALA A 27 10.72 13.65 0.86
N GLN A 28 10.14 14.13 -0.24
CA GLN A 28 8.81 14.78 -0.24
C GLN A 28 7.69 13.83 0.23
N HIS A 29 7.83 12.53 -0.05
CA HIS A 29 6.92 11.49 0.41
C HIS A 29 7.26 10.93 1.82
N GLY A 30 8.24 11.52 2.52
CA GLY A 30 8.62 11.15 3.88
C GLY A 30 9.46 9.88 4.00
N VAL A 31 10.09 9.42 2.92
CA VAL A 31 10.94 8.22 2.91
C VAL A 31 12.36 8.60 3.31
N PHE A 32 12.72 8.35 4.57
CA PHE A 32 14.05 8.68 5.15
C PHE A 32 14.90 7.46 5.53
N SER A 33 14.35 6.25 5.34
CA SER A 33 15.07 5.00 5.53
C SER A 33 14.57 3.99 4.52
N LEU A 34 15.35 2.95 4.24
CA LEU A 34 14.98 1.89 3.32
C LEU A 34 15.09 0.52 4.01
N PRO A 35 14.28 -0.49 3.59
CA PRO A 35 13.16 -0.36 2.64
C PRO A 35 11.92 0.27 3.28
N VAL A 36 11.06 0.87 2.45
CA VAL A 36 9.74 1.40 2.83
C VAL A 36 8.70 0.95 1.81
N VAL A 37 7.51 0.57 2.29
CA VAL A 37 6.34 0.30 1.44
C VAL A 37 5.22 1.22 1.87
N GLN A 38 4.72 2.02 0.92
CA GLN A 38 3.57 2.90 1.13
C GLN A 38 2.37 2.42 0.31
N GLY A 39 1.22 2.30 0.95
CA GLY A 39 -0.05 1.94 0.30
C GLY A 39 -0.98 3.14 0.26
N PHE A 40 -1.32 3.58 -0.96
CA PHE A 40 -2.23 4.69 -1.21
C PHE A 40 -3.59 4.19 -1.69
N PHE A 41 -4.65 4.62 -1.01
CA PHE A 41 -6.03 4.28 -1.34
C PHE A 41 -6.85 5.57 -1.39
N MET A 42 -7.65 5.74 -2.45
CA MET A 42 -8.44 6.95 -2.67
C MET A 42 -7.60 8.26 -2.59
N GLY A 43 -6.35 8.21 -3.05
CA GLY A 43 -5.42 9.35 -3.02
C GLY A 43 -4.78 9.65 -1.66
N GLN A 44 -5.08 8.86 -0.61
CA GLN A 44 -4.53 9.04 0.73
C GLN A 44 -3.62 7.87 1.13
N LYS A 45 -2.60 8.13 1.96
CA LYS A 45 -1.70 7.09 2.49
C LYS A 45 -2.37 6.36 3.66
N PHE A 46 -2.60 5.05 3.53
CA PHE A 46 -3.18 4.21 4.59
C PHE A 46 -2.19 3.22 5.20
N ILE A 47 -1.16 2.85 4.45
CA ILE A 47 -0.18 1.86 4.86
C ILE A 47 1.20 2.49 4.72
N GLU A 48 2.03 2.31 5.74
CA GLU A 48 3.46 2.64 5.72
C GLU A 48 4.21 1.59 6.54
N GLU A 49 4.98 0.75 5.85
CA GLU A 49 5.87 -0.23 6.46
C GLU A 49 7.31 0.25 6.30
N VAL A 50 8.11 0.15 7.36
CA VAL A 50 9.48 0.68 7.41
C VAL A 50 10.45 -0.38 7.92
N ARG A 51 11.59 -0.55 7.24
CA ARG A 51 12.65 -1.53 7.55
C ARG A 51 12.19 -2.99 7.47
N GLY A 52 11.88 -3.59 8.61
CA GLY A 52 11.57 -5.01 8.72
C GLY A 52 10.08 -5.22 8.82
N PHE A 53 9.46 -5.62 7.71
CA PHE A 53 8.04 -5.92 7.67
C PHE A 53 7.81 -7.34 7.12
N SER A 54 6.65 -7.91 7.46
CA SER A 54 6.23 -9.21 6.97
C SER A 54 5.34 -9.05 5.75
N LEU A 55 5.64 -9.78 4.67
CA LEU A 55 4.78 -9.80 3.48
C LEU A 55 3.37 -10.30 3.80
N LEU A 56 3.24 -11.29 4.70
CA LEU A 56 1.94 -11.79 5.14
C LEU A 56 1.16 -10.71 5.90
N ALA A 57 1.83 -9.96 6.78
CA ALA A 57 1.18 -8.89 7.54
C ALA A 57 0.75 -7.72 6.63
N LEU A 58 1.57 -7.39 5.64
CA LEU A 58 1.24 -6.39 4.61
C LEU A 58 0.01 -6.83 3.81
N GLU A 59 -0.03 -8.09 3.39
CA GLU A 59 -1.17 -8.67 2.66
C GLU A 59 -2.47 -8.59 3.47
N GLN A 60 -2.43 -9.00 4.74
CA GLN A 60 -3.58 -8.91 5.66
C GLN A 60 -4.03 -7.46 5.87
N THR A 61 -3.09 -6.53 5.97
CA THR A 61 -3.41 -5.11 6.14
C THR A 61 -4.12 -4.57 4.90
N ILE A 62 -3.65 -4.91 3.70
CA ILE A 62 -4.31 -4.53 2.44
C ILE A 62 -5.74 -5.10 2.39
N GLU A 63 -5.94 -6.38 2.72
CA GLU A 63 -7.28 -6.99 2.77
C GLU A 63 -8.24 -6.25 3.71
N GLN A 64 -7.76 -5.89 4.91
CA GLN A 64 -8.56 -5.14 5.87
C GLN A 64 -8.96 -3.75 5.34
N VAL A 65 -8.05 -3.06 4.66
CA VAL A 65 -8.35 -1.75 4.03
C VAL A 65 -9.39 -1.91 2.93
N PHE A 66 -9.26 -2.91 2.04
CA PHE A 66 -10.27 -3.21 1.03
C PHE A 66 -11.64 -3.57 1.62
N ALA A 67 -11.68 -4.37 2.69
CA ALA A 67 -12.92 -4.72 3.38
C ALA A 67 -13.60 -3.49 3.99
N LYS A 68 -12.84 -2.61 4.65
CA LYS A 68 -13.34 -1.34 5.18
C LYS A 68 -13.90 -0.43 4.09
N MET A 69 -13.19 -0.30 2.96
CA MET A 69 -13.67 0.50 1.82
C MET A 69 -14.96 -0.05 1.21
N LYS A 70 -15.10 -1.38 1.07
CA LYS A 70 -16.36 -2.00 0.63
C LYS A 70 -17.51 -1.70 1.58
N SER A 71 -17.26 -1.73 2.89
CA SER A 71 -18.27 -1.39 3.90
C SER A 71 -18.67 0.10 3.87
N LEU A 72 -17.73 1.00 3.57
CA LEU A 72 -18.00 2.44 3.43
C LEU A 72 -18.89 2.75 2.22
N HIS A 73 -18.75 2.00 1.12
CA HIS A 73 -19.63 2.14 -0.05
C HIS A 73 -21.08 1.72 0.25
N CYS A 74 -21.30 0.78 1.17
CA CYS A 74 -22.65 0.38 1.61
C CYS A 74 -23.29 1.33 2.65
N LYS A 75 -22.53 2.24 3.27
CA LYS A 75 -23.04 3.18 4.30
C LYS A 75 -23.49 4.53 3.72
N GLY A 76 -23.45 4.70 2.39
CA GLY A 76 -23.91 5.90 1.68
C GLY A 76 -25.22 5.72 0.91
N LEU A 77 -25.98 4.66 1.21
CA LEU A 77 -27.32 4.38 0.66
C LEU A 77 -28.31 4.20 1.82
N GLU A 78 -28.43 5.24 2.66
CA GLU A 78 -29.57 5.46 3.57
C GLU A 78 -29.99 6.93 3.50
#